data_AF-A0A842KU32-F1
#
_entry.id   AF-A0A842KU32-F1
#
_cell.length_a   1.000
_cell.length_b   1.000
_cell.length_c   1.000
_cell.angle_alpha   90.00
_cell.angle_beta   90.00
_cell.angle_gamma   90.00
#
_symmetry.space_group_name_H-M   'P 1'
#
loop_
_entity.id
_entity.type
_entity.pdbx_description
1 polymer ?
#
loop_
_entity_poly.entity_id
_entity_poly.type
_entity_poly.pdbx_seq_one_letter_code
_entity_poly.pdbx_strand_id
1 'polypeptide(L)' 'MNTREVELSGHIIDSLILPKALDVIMDMGGDFKILEFEIGKRKT' A
#
# COMPACT_ATOMS: atom_id res chain seq x y z
N MET A 1 21.46 0.83 0.09
CA MET A 1 20.02 0.91 0.44
C MET A 1 19.36 -0.35 -0.09
N ASN A 2 18.66 -1.10 0.76
CA ASN A 2 17.86 -2.24 0.32
C ASN A 2 16.45 -1.74 0.03
N THR A 3 15.94 -2.04 -1.16
CA THR A 3 14.57 -1.79 -1.56
C THR A 3 13.90 -3.12 -1.89
N ARG A 4 12.59 -3.20 -1.66
CA ARG A 4 11.78 -4.36 -2.00
C ARG A 4 10.43 -3.87 -2.52
N GLU A 5 9.97 -4.48 -3.60
CA GLU A 5 8.62 -4.28 -4.11
C GLU A 5 7.64 -5.21 -3.40
N VAL A 6 6.45 -4.69 -3.11
CA VAL A 6 5.39 -5.40 -2.39
C VAL A 6 4.06 -5.07 -3.07
N GLU A 7 3.22 -6.08 -3.27
CA GLU A 7 1.89 -5.91 -3.86
C GLU A 7 0.80 -6.10 -2.78
N LEU A 8 -0.19 -5.20 -2.79
CA LEU A 8 -1.37 -5.24 -1.94
C LEU A 8 -2.59 -5.49 -2.81
N SER A 9 -3.31 -6.60 -2.59
CA SER A 9 -4.51 -6.96 -3.36
C SER A 9 -5.73 -7.16 -2.45
N GLY A 10 -6.92 -6.86 -2.99
CA GLY A 10 -8.20 -6.99 -2.30
C GLY A 10 -8.89 -5.66 -1.99
N HIS A 11 -9.57 -5.61 -0.84
CA HIS A 11 -10.35 -4.46 -0.36
C HIS A 11 -9.45 -3.38 0.25
N ILE A 12 -8.66 -2.69 -0.58
CA ILE A 12 -7.61 -1.78 -0.10
C ILE A 12 -8.17 -0.43 0.39
N ILE A 13 -9.18 0.11 -0.30
CA ILE A 13 -9.70 1.46 -0.09
C ILE A 13 -10.62 1.53 1.15
N ASP A 14 -11.49 0.54 1.31
CA ASP A 14 -12.51 0.49 2.36
C ASP A 14 -11.99 -0.09 3.68
N SER A 15 -10.90 -0.84 3.68
CA SER A 15 -10.30 -1.41 4.90
C SER A 15 -9.32 -0.49 5.63
N LEU A 16 -8.97 0.66 5.04
CA LEU A 16 -7.89 1.54 5.50
C LEU A 16 -6.53 0.80 5.61
N ILE A 17 -6.34 -0.29 4.87
CA ILE A 17 -5.08 -1.06 4.94
C ILE A 17 -3.92 -0.30 4.30
N LEU A 18 -4.20 0.48 3.23
CA LEU A 18 -3.19 1.29 2.57
C LEU A 18 -2.55 2.32 3.53
N PRO A 19 -3.30 3.26 4.14
CA PRO A 19 -2.69 4.22 5.06
C PRO A 19 -1.99 3.54 6.22
N LYS A 20 -2.56 2.47 6.80
CA LYS A 20 -1.90 1.70 7.87
C LYS A 20 -0.56 1.11 7.45
N ALA A 21 -0.46 0.56 6.24
CA ALA A 21 0.80 0.01 5.73
C ALA A 21 1.85 1.11 5.52
N LEU A 22 1.44 2.27 5.00
CA LEU A 22 2.31 3.43 4.81
C LEU A 22 2.79 4.00 6.16
N ASP A 23 1.91 4.09 7.15
CA ASP A 23 2.24 4.55 8.51
C ASP A 23 3.32 3.66 9.13
N VAL A 24 3.18 2.32 9.04
CA VAL A 24 4.19 1.38 9.54
C VAL A 24 5.56 1.59 8.89
N ILE A 25 5.59 1.84 7.57
CA ILE A 25 6.86 2.11 6.87
C ILE A 25 7.51 3.38 7.41
N MET A 26 6.73 4.45 7.60
CA MET A 26 7.21 5.72 8.13
C MET A 26 7.65 5.62 9.60
N ASP A 27 6.89 4.90 10.43
CA ASP A 27 7.20 4.67 11.85
C ASP A 27 8.52 3.90 12.04
N MET A 28 8.88 3.05 11.08
CA MET A 28 10.16 2.33 11.03
C MET A 28 11.31 3.15 10.43
N GLY A 29 11.06 4.42 10.07
CA GLY A 29 12.05 5.30 9.44
C GLY A 29 12.37 4.95 7.98
N GLY A 30 11.49 4.19 7.32
CA GLY A 30 11.58 3.84 5.91
C GLY A 30 11.00 4.92 5.00
N ASP A 31 11.14 4.69 3.70
CA ASP A 31 10.51 5.46 2.64
C ASP A 31 9.80 4.50 1.68
N PHE A 32 8.77 5.00 1.00
CA PHE A 32 7.98 4.21 0.06
C PHE A 32 7.71 4.97 -1.23
N LYS A 33 7.54 4.21 -2.31
CA LYS A 33 7.07 4.73 -3.59
C LYS A 33 5.96 3.84 -4.12
N ILE A 34 4.81 4.45 -4.40
CA ILE A 34 3.74 3.75 -5.11
C ILE A 34 4.14 3.69 -6.59
N LEU A 35 4.32 2.47 -7.10
CA LEU A 35 4.68 2.24 -8.50
C LEU A 35 3.43 2.15 -9.39
N GLU A 36 2.44 1.40 -8.93
CA GLU A 36 1.20 1.13 -9.65
C GLU A 36 0.02 1.08 -8.67
N PHE A 37 -1.15 1.53 -9.13
CA PHE A 37 -2.37 1.52 -8.34
C PHE A 37 -3.56 1.21 -9.25
N GLU A 38 -4.01 -0.04 -9.24
CA GLU A 38 -5.18 -0.47 -10.01
C GLU A 38 -6.45 -0.43 -9.16
N ILE A 39 -7.49 0.23 -9.67
CA ILE A 39 -8.80 0.32 -9.01
C ILE A 39 -9.82 -0.49 -9.80
N GLY A 40 -10.41 -1.50 -9.15
CA GLY A 40 -11.53 -2.25 -9.71
C GLY A 40 -12.73 -1.32 -9.98
N LYS A 41 -13.34 -1.43 -11.17
CA LYS A 41 -14.47 -0.57 -11.60
C LYS A 41 -15.77 -0.82 -10.84
N ARG A 42 -15.89 -1.95 -10.13
CA ARG A 42 -17.07 -2.34 -9.35
C ARG A 42 -16.64 -3.03 -8.07
N LYS A 43 -17.34 -2.73 -6.97
CA LYS A 43 -17.24 -3.51 -5.73
C LYS A 43 -18.01 -4.81 -5.95
N THR A 44 -17.33 -5.94 -5.83
CA THR A 44 -17.95 -7.29 -5.81
C THR A 44 -18.11 -7.76 -4.39
#